data_AF-A0A925FWM2-F1
#
_entry.id   AF-A0A925FWM2-F1
#
_cell.length_a   1.000
_cell.length_b   1.000
_cell.length_c   1.000
_cell.angle_alpha   90.00
_cell.angle_beta   90.00
_cell.angle_gamma   90.00
#
_symmetry.space_group_name_H-M   'P 1'
#
loop_
_entity.id
_entity.type
_entity.pdbx_description
1 polymer ?
#
loop_
_entity_poly.entity_id
_entity_poly.type
_entity_poly.pdbx_seq_one_letter_code
_entity_poly.pdbx_strand_id
1 'polypeptide(L)' 'MSSQLLDEQEVVRERECIHRSSEISGHFYSGQSFIQALQSLRGEAAMSLSRKVGPFFWSDARNIKVWLCSDCAREACL' A
#
# COMPACT_ATOMS: atom_id res chain seq x y z
N MET A 1 -18.70 -28.73 -21.07
CA MET A 1 -17.50 -27.90 -21.23
C MET A 1 -17.94 -26.50 -21.59
N SER A 2 -17.50 -25.51 -20.82
CA SER A 2 -17.11 -24.16 -21.25
C SER A 2 -17.06 -23.28 -20.01
N SER A 3 -15.86 -23.24 -19.41
CA SER A 3 -15.47 -22.31 -18.39
C SER A 3 -15.66 -20.88 -18.91
N GLN A 4 -16.56 -20.12 -18.29
CA GLN A 4 -16.54 -18.66 -18.37
C GLN A 4 -16.20 -18.16 -16.97
N LEU A 5 -14.89 -18.14 -16.70
CA LEU A 5 -14.31 -17.32 -15.65
C LEU A 5 -14.58 -15.87 -16.07
N LEU A 6 -15.67 -15.30 -15.57
CA LEU A 6 -15.77 -13.85 -15.52
C LEU A 6 -14.63 -13.42 -14.61
N ASP A 7 -13.66 -12.71 -15.18
CA ASP A 7 -12.60 -12.02 -14.47
C ASP A 7 -13.23 -11.30 -13.27
N GLU A 8 -13.12 -11.92 -12.10
CA GLU A 8 -13.18 -11.24 -10.83
C GLU A 8 -11.94 -10.34 -10.81
N GLN A 9 -12.00 -9.20 -11.52
CA GLN A 9 -11.19 -8.05 -11.14
C GLN A 9 -11.68 -7.66 -9.74
N GLU A 10 -11.18 -8.41 -8.76
CA GLU A 10 -11.31 -8.12 -7.35
C GLU A 10 -10.96 -6.63 -7.21
N VAL A 11 -11.94 -5.81 -6.80
CA VAL A 11 -11.78 -4.36 -6.78
C VAL A 11 -10.70 -4.02 -5.75
N VAL A 12 -9.45 -3.94 -6.19
CA VAL A 12 -8.32 -3.63 -5.32
C VAL A 12 -8.43 -2.16 -4.92
N ARG A 13 -8.72 -1.91 -3.65
CA ARG A 13 -8.87 -0.55 -3.10
C ARG A 13 -7.50 0.12 -3.02
N GLU A 14 -7.44 1.39 -3.38
CA GLU A 14 -6.18 2.14 -3.31
C GLU A 14 -6.03 2.85 -1.96
N ARG A 15 -4.81 2.88 -1.45
CA ARG A 15 -4.37 3.79 -0.40
C ARG A 15 -3.15 4.52 -0.89
N GLU A 16 -3.05 5.78 -0.52
CA GLU A 16 -2.00 6.66 -1.03
C GLU A 16 -1.33 7.33 0.15
N CYS A 17 -0.02 7.57 0.04
CA CYS A 17 0.61 8.49 0.97
C CYS A 17 0.11 9.93 0.73
N ILE A 18 0.10 10.75 1.78
CA ILE A 18 -0.35 12.16 1.77
C ILE A 18 0.40 13.04 0.77
N HIS A 19 1.54 12.57 0.24
CA HIS A 19 2.34 13.28 -0.77
C HIS A 19 1.86 13.04 -2.20
N ARG A 20 0.74 12.32 -2.43
CA ARG A 20 0.24 12.12 -3.79
C ARG A 20 -0.08 13.46 -4.45
N SER A 21 0.62 13.75 -5.55
CA SER A 21 0.35 14.87 -6.45
C SER A 21 0.70 14.45 -7.88
N SER A 22 0.28 15.23 -8.89
CA SER A 22 0.59 14.97 -10.30
C SER A 22 2.07 15.08 -10.65
N GLU A 23 2.88 15.71 -9.79
CA GLU A 23 4.28 16.04 -10.05
C GLU A 23 5.26 15.14 -9.28
N ILE A 24 4.75 14.30 -8.36
CA ILE A 24 5.57 13.43 -7.51
C ILE A 24 5.51 11.98 -8.03
N SER A 25 6.67 11.41 -8.32
CA SER A 25 6.80 10.01 -8.72
C SER A 25 6.56 9.05 -7.55
N GLY A 26 6.00 7.88 -7.84
CA GLY A 26 5.82 6.81 -6.86
C GLY A 26 5.37 5.51 -7.49
N HIS A 27 5.31 4.46 -6.67
CA HIS A 27 4.97 3.11 -7.10
C HIS A 27 3.86 2.52 -6.22
N PHE A 28 3.09 1.60 -6.80
CA PHE A 28 2.12 0.80 -6.05
C PHE A 28 2.79 -0.45 -5.49
N TYR A 29 2.53 -0.71 -4.21
CA TYR A 29 2.93 -1.91 -3.48
C TYR A 29 1.68 -2.65 -3.00
N SER A 30 1.80 -3.95 -2.76
CA SER A 30 0.69 -4.69 -2.12
C SER A 30 0.50 -4.21 -0.68
N GLY A 31 -0.74 -4.26 -0.17
CA GLY A 31 -0.98 -3.99 1.25
C GLY A 31 -0.18 -4.89 2.18
N GLN A 32 0.06 -6.15 1.78
CA GLN A 32 0.89 -7.10 2.53
C GLN A 32 2.34 -6.65 2.62
N SER A 33 2.95 -6.25 1.50
CA SER A 33 4.32 -5.73 1.46
C SER A 33 4.47 -4.49 2.34
N PHE A 34 3.48 -3.60 2.32
CA PHE A 34 3.48 -2.42 3.17
C PHE A 34 3.37 -2.75 4.67
N ILE A 35 2.51 -3.71 5.06
CA ILE A 35 2.45 -4.16 6.46
C ILE A 35 3.77 -4.81 6.89
N GLN A 36 4.36 -5.66 6.05
CA GLN A 36 5.65 -6.30 6.35
C GLN A 36 6.75 -5.25 6.54
N ALA A 37 6.77 -4.21 5.71
CA ALA A 37 7.64 -3.05 5.87
C ALA A 37 7.39 -2.33 7.20
N LEU A 38 6.14 -2.03 7.57
CA LEU A 38 5.83 -1.42 8.87
C LEU A 38 6.30 -2.27 10.06
N GLN A 39 6.16 -3.60 9.96
CA GLN A 39 6.58 -4.54 11.01
C GLN A 39 8.10 -4.65 11.16
N SER A 40 8.88 -4.28 10.15
CA SER A 40 10.34 -4.30 10.21
C SER A 40 10.94 -3.00 10.77
N LEU A 41 10.15 -1.93 10.86
CA LEU A 41 10.55 -0.64 11.41
C LEU A 41 10.45 -0.60 12.94
N ARG A 42 11.22 0.30 13.57
CA ARG A 42 11.03 0.64 14.99
C ARG A 42 9.67 1.30 15.19
N GLY A 43 9.04 1.09 16.34
CA GLY A 43 7.66 1.51 16.62
C GLY A 43 7.35 2.97 16.27
N GLU A 44 8.24 3.91 16.60
CA GLU A 44 8.05 5.33 16.25
C GLU A 44 8.09 5.57 14.73
N ALA A 45 9.05 4.96 14.03
CA ALA A 45 9.15 5.05 12.57
C ALA A 45 7.95 4.40 11.87
N ALA A 46 7.51 3.22 12.34
CA ALA A 46 6.31 2.56 11.85
C ALA A 46 5.05 3.41 12.05
N MET A 47 4.93 4.05 13.23
CA MET A 47 3.81 4.95 13.53
C MET A 47 3.83 6.21 12.67
N SER A 48 5.02 6.79 12.44
CA SER A 48 5.18 7.96 11.57
C SER A 48 4.81 7.63 10.13
N LEU A 49 5.34 6.53 9.58
CA LEU A 49 5.06 6.11 8.20
C LEU A 49 3.60 5.71 8.00
N SER A 50 2.98 4.98 8.95
CA SER A 50 1.58 4.57 8.82
C SER A 50 0.60 5.76 8.79
N ARG A 51 0.90 6.86 9.50
CA ARG A 51 0.11 8.10 9.47
C ARG A 51 0.20 8.85 8.14
N LYS A 52 1.24 8.59 7.35
CA LYS A 52 1.37 9.18 6.01
C LYS A 52 0.47 8.50 5.00
N VAL A 53 -0.06 7.30 5.26
CA VAL A 53 -0.90 6.55 4.32
C VAL A 53 -2.35 6.56 4.78
N GLY A 54 -3.29 6.66 3.82
CA GLY A 54 -4.72 6.59 4.14
C GLY A 54 -5.08 5.33 4.96
N PRO A 55 -5.99 5.43 5.95
CA PRO A 55 -6.26 4.34 6.90
C PRO A 55 -6.89 3.12 6.21
N PHE A 56 -6.52 1.93 6.70
CA PHE A 56 -7.10 0.66 6.27
C PHE A 56 -6.96 -0.41 7.37
N PHE A 57 -7.78 -1.45 7.31
CA PHE A 57 -7.66 -2.59 8.23
C PHE A 57 -6.62 -3.58 7.73
N TRP A 58 -5.80 -4.14 8.62
CA TRP A 58 -4.79 -5.12 8.21
C TRP A 58 -5.38 -6.38 7.57
N SER A 59 -6.62 -6.73 7.94
CA SER A 59 -7.38 -7.80 7.29
C SER A 59 -7.66 -7.52 5.81
N ASP A 60 -7.69 -6.26 5.39
CA ASP A 60 -7.90 -5.85 4.00
C ASP A 60 -6.63 -5.88 3.15
N ALA A 61 -5.46 -6.23 3.71
CA ALA A 61 -4.17 -6.09 3.05
C ALA A 61 -4.02 -6.85 1.72
N ARG A 62 -4.77 -7.95 1.54
CA ARG A 62 -4.82 -8.70 0.28
C ARG A 62 -5.59 -7.97 -0.82
N ASN A 63 -6.51 -7.09 -0.43
CA ASN A 63 -7.49 -6.48 -1.31
C ASN A 63 -7.22 -4.97 -1.48
N ILE A 64 -6.03 -4.51 -1.10
CA ILE A 64 -5.58 -3.14 -1.30
C ILE A 64 -4.20 -3.07 -1.96
N LYS A 65 -3.95 -1.94 -2.62
CA LYS A 65 -2.61 -1.52 -3.02
C LYS A 65 -2.31 -0.15 -2.39
N VAL A 66 -1.04 0.04 -2.03
CA VAL A 66 -0.54 1.25 -1.37
C VAL A 66 0.39 1.96 -2.34
N TRP A 67 0.02 3.16 -2.77
CA TRP A 67 0.90 4.06 -3.50
C TRP A 67 1.80 4.82 -2.53
N LEU A 68 3.11 4.75 -2.74
CA LEU A 68 4.11 5.50 -2.00
C LEU A 68 4.93 6.34 -2.96
N CYS A 69 5.16 7.61 -2.61
CA CYS A 69 6.20 8.40 -3.25
C CYS A 69 7.59 7.82 -2.95
N SER A 70 8.61 8.19 -3.72
CA SER A 70 9.98 7.68 -3.58
C SER A 70 10.54 7.80 -2.16
N ASP A 71 10.22 8.88 -1.44
CA ASP A 71 10.66 9.08 -0.06
C ASP A 71 9.97 8.12 0.92
N CYS A 72 8.66 7.94 0.81
CA CYS A 72 7.91 7.01 1.67
C CYS A 72 8.26 5.54 1.36
N ALA A 73 8.54 5.21 0.10
CA ALA A 73 9.02 3.88 -0.28
C ALA A 73 10.39 3.59 0.34
N ARG A 74 11.33 4.55 0.24
CA ARG A 74 12.65 4.44 0.88
C ARG A 74 12.56 4.31 2.40
N GLU A 75 11.69 5.08 3.06
CA GLU A 75 11.43 4.92 4.51
C GLU A 75 10.88 3.53 4.87
N ALA A 76 10.08 2.93 3.98
CA ALA A 76 9.53 1.59 4.11
C ALA A 76 10.53 0.48 3.71
N CYS A 77 11.70 0.83 3.19
CA CYS A 77 12.62 -0.10 2.53
C CYS A 77 11.96 -0.91 1.39
N LEU A 78 11.12 -0.24 0.58
CA LEU A 78 10.39 -0.77 -0.58
C LEU A 78 10.80 -0.07 -1.88
#